data_AF-A0A7C2NSV4-F1
#
_entry.id   AF-A0A7C2NSV4-F1
#
_cell.length_a   1.000
_cell.length_b   1.000
_cell.length_c   1.000
_cell.angle_alpha   90.00
_cell.angle_beta   90.00
_cell.angle_gamma   90.00
#
_symmetry.space_group_name_H-M   'P 1'
#
loop_
_entity.id
_entity.type
_entity.pdbx_description
1 polymer ?
#
loop_
_entity_poly.entity_id
_entity_poly.type
_entity_poly.pdbx_seq_one_letter_code
_entity_poly.pdbx_strand_id
1 'polypeptide(L)'
;MGALLVAGCVTAPPVQEMSDARQAIRAAEEADAGRVAADALEDARRFLAEAEQQIQEGAYGPARMNAVRAKNRATLALRSTRGAEE
;
A
#
# COMPACT_ATOMS: atom_id res chain seq x y z
N MET A 1 22.77 11.03 10.38
CA MET A 1 22.48 9.68 10.88
C MET A 1 22.24 8.80 9.66
N GLY A 2 23.23 7.99 9.27
CA GLY A 2 23.19 7.20 8.04
C GLY A 2 22.31 5.95 8.17
N ALA A 3 21.70 5.52 7.06
CA ALA A 3 21.08 4.22 6.95
C ALA A 3 21.74 3.45 5.79
N LEU A 4 22.56 2.46 6.14
CA LEU A 4 23.01 1.44 5.22
C LEU A 4 21.81 0.55 4.86
N LEU A 5 21.42 0.53 3.58
CA LEU A 5 20.48 -0.45 3.05
C LEU A 5 21.29 -1.65 2.53
N VAL A 6 21.49 -2.63 3.40
CA VAL A 6 21.97 -3.95 2.96
C VAL A 6 20.81 -4.63 2.25
N ALA A 7 20.89 -4.73 0.92
CA ALA A 7 20.02 -5.55 0.10
C ALA A 7 20.33 -7.03 0.38
N GLY A 8 19.76 -7.56 1.46
CA GLY A 8 19.80 -8.98 1.80
C GLY A 8 18.72 -9.75 1.05
N CYS A 9 19.04 -10.98 0.65
CA CYS A 9 18.09 -11.98 0.15
C CYS A 9 16.79 -11.97 0.98
N VAL A 10 15.64 -11.96 0.31
CA VAL A 10 14.30 -11.79 0.92
C VAL A 10 14.01 -12.93 1.90
N THR A 11 14.35 -12.75 3.16
CA THR A 11 14.07 -13.71 4.26
C THR A 11 13.22 -13.09 5.38
N ALA A 12 12.88 -11.80 5.27
CA ALA A 12 12.14 -11.06 6.29
C ALA A 12 10.85 -10.44 5.73
N PRO A 13 9.80 -10.28 6.57
CA PRO A 13 8.57 -9.58 6.21
C PRO A 13 8.84 -8.15 5.70
N PRO A 14 8.08 -7.66 4.69
CA PRO A 14 8.28 -6.34 4.06
C PRO A 14 7.65 -5.18 4.88
N VAL A 15 8.12 -4.97 6.11
CA VAL A 15 7.51 -4.03 7.07
C VAL A 15 7.42 -2.59 6.52
N GLN A 16 8.42 -2.15 5.76
CA GLN A 16 8.44 -0.79 5.21
C GLN A 16 7.33 -0.62 4.17
N GLU A 17 7.22 -1.54 3.22
CA GLU A 17 6.19 -1.49 2.17
C GLU A 17 4.78 -1.62 2.76
N MET A 18 4.59 -2.44 3.79
CA MET A 18 3.31 -2.55 4.51
C MET A 18 2.94 -1.24 5.21
N SER A 19 3.91 -0.57 5.84
CA SER A 19 3.70 0.71 6.52
C SER A 19 3.32 1.80 5.51
N ASP A 20 4.05 1.89 4.40
CA ASP A 20 3.77 2.81 3.30
C ASP A 20 2.34 2.62 2.75
N ALA A 21 1.95 1.36 2.50
CA ALA A 21 0.61 1.03 2.02
C ALA A 21 -0.48 1.48 3.00
N ARG A 22 -0.33 1.20 4.29
CA ARG A 22 -1.27 1.62 5.35
C ARG A 22 -1.39 3.14 5.46
N GLN A 23 -0.26 3.85 5.38
CA GLN A 23 -0.25 5.31 5.41
C GLN A 23 -0.96 5.89 4.18
N ALA A 24 -0.71 5.34 3.00
CA ALA A 24 -1.36 5.79 1.76
C ALA A 24 -2.88 5.55 1.78
N ILE A 25 -3.33 4.38 2.27
CA ILE A 25 -4.76 4.08 2.41
C ILE A 25 -5.42 5.06 3.38
N ARG A 26 -4.82 5.30 4.55
CA ARG A 26 -5.34 6.30 5.51
C ARG A 26 -5.45 7.70 4.90
N ALA A 27 -4.42 8.15 4.19
CA ALA A 27 -4.45 9.45 3.54
C ALA A 27 -5.58 9.55 2.49
N ALA A 28 -5.85 8.47 1.74
CA ALA A 28 -6.95 8.42 0.79
C ALA A 28 -8.33 8.41 1.48
N GLU A 29 -8.47 7.68 2.60
CA GLU A 29 -9.69 7.69 3.42
C GLU A 29 -9.98 9.08 4.02
N GLU A 30 -8.96 9.73 4.57
CA GLU A 30 -9.04 11.08 5.16
C GLU A 30 -9.43 12.14 4.11
N ALA A 31 -9.06 11.93 2.85
CA ALA A 31 -9.46 12.78 1.72
C ALA A 31 -10.82 12.39 1.10
N ASP A 32 -11.59 11.51 1.74
CA ASP A 32 -12.89 11.01 1.28
C ASP A 32 -12.86 10.36 -0.12
N ALA A 33 -11.71 9.73 -0.46
CA ALA A 33 -11.53 9.07 -1.76
C ALA A 33 -12.51 7.92 -2.01
N GLY A 34 -13.18 7.43 -0.98
CA GLY A 34 -14.27 6.46 -1.12
C GLY A 34 -15.45 6.98 -1.95
N ARG A 35 -15.64 8.30 -2.08
CA ARG A 35 -16.70 8.87 -2.93
C ARG A 35 -16.30 9.05 -4.38
N VAL A 36 -15.05 9.45 -4.63
CA VAL A 36 -14.57 9.87 -5.95
C VAL A 36 -13.82 8.75 -6.67
N ALA A 37 -13.15 7.88 -5.92
CA ALA A 37 -12.27 6.83 -6.43
C ALA A 37 -12.43 5.52 -5.64
N ALA A 38 -13.68 5.11 -5.43
CA ALA A 38 -14.05 3.91 -4.68
C ALA A 38 -13.30 2.67 -5.17
N ASP A 39 -13.28 2.41 -6.48
CA ASP A 39 -12.61 1.24 -7.07
C ASP A 39 -11.11 1.21 -6.76
N ALA A 40 -10.43 2.36 -6.83
CA ALA A 40 -9.01 2.44 -6.53
C ALA A 40 -8.73 2.23 -5.03
N LEU A 41 -9.59 2.76 -4.15
CA LEU A 41 -9.47 2.55 -2.72
C LEU A 41 -9.78 1.09 -2.32
N GLU A 42 -10.77 0.47 -2.94
CA GLU A 42 -11.11 -0.95 -2.74
C GLU A 42 -9.96 -1.86 -3.18
N ASP A 43 -9.41 -1.64 -4.38
CA ASP A 43 -8.24 -2.39 -4.86
C ASP A 43 -7.04 -2.22 -3.92
N ALA A 44 -6.85 -1.03 -3.35
CA ALA A 44 -5.77 -0.80 -2.39
C ALA A 44 -5.93 -1.66 -1.12
N ARG A 45 -7.14 -1.69 -0.54
CA ARG A 45 -7.45 -2.52 0.63
C ARG A 45 -7.30 -4.00 0.32
N ARG A 46 -7.79 -4.43 -0.85
CA ARG A 46 -7.69 -5.83 -1.30
C ARG A 46 -6.23 -6.27 -1.40
N PHE A 47 -5.37 -5.49 -2.05
CA PHE A 47 -3.95 -5.83 -2.13
C PHE A 47 -3.26 -5.82 -0.77
N LEU A 48 -3.62 -4.91 0.14
CA LEU A 48 -3.07 -4.91 1.49
C LEU A 48 -3.47 -6.18 2.25
N ALA A 49 -4.74 -6.60 2.17
CA ALA A 49 -5.22 -7.84 2.79
C ALA A 49 -4.54 -9.08 2.19
N GLU A 50 -4.38 -9.16 0.87
CA GLU A 50 -3.62 -10.23 0.21
C GLU A 50 -2.15 -10.25 0.69
N ALA A 51 -1.52 -9.08 0.87
CA ALA A 51 -0.16 -9.00 1.39
C ALA A 51 -0.05 -9.49 2.84
N GLU A 52 -1.04 -9.17 3.69
CA GLU A 52 -1.10 -9.64 5.08
C GLU A 52 -1.21 -11.16 5.14
N GLN A 53 -2.07 -11.75 4.30
CA GLN A 53 -2.19 -13.20 4.18
C GLN A 53 -0.86 -13.83 3.73
N GLN A 54 -0.21 -13.26 2.72
CA GLN A 54 1.07 -13.77 2.22
C GLN A 54 2.19 -13.69 3.27
N ILE A 55 2.16 -12.70 4.17
CA ILE A 55 3.10 -12.67 5.32
C ILE A 55 2.83 -13.85 6.27
N GLN A 56 1.57 -14.18 6.55
CA GLN A 56 1.22 -15.32 7.39
C GLN A 56 1.66 -16.65 6.79
N GLU A 57 1.66 -16.75 5.46
CA GLU A 57 2.12 -17.91 4.68
C GLU A 57 3.65 -17.96 4.49
N GLY A 58 4.39 -16.95 4.95
CA GLY A 58 5.84 -16.82 4.72
C GLY A 58 6.21 -16.41 3.28
N ALA A 59 5.23 -16.07 2.44
CA ALA A 59 5.38 -15.63 1.06
C ALA A 59 5.76 -14.14 0.97
N TYR A 60 6.93 -13.77 1.51
CA TYR A 60 7.34 -12.37 1.65
C TYR A 60 7.60 -11.63 0.32
N GLY A 61 8.01 -12.35 -0.73
CA GLY A 61 8.17 -11.78 -2.07
C GLY A 61 6.83 -11.29 -2.63
N PRO A 62 5.83 -12.18 -2.78
CA PRO A 62 4.46 -11.80 -3.11
C PRO A 62 3.88 -10.71 -2.21
N ALA A 63 4.07 -10.83 -0.88
CA ALA A 63 3.57 -9.84 0.08
C ALA A 63 4.10 -8.44 -0.22
N ARG A 64 5.39 -8.31 -0.52
CA ARG A 64 6.01 -7.04 -0.88
C ARG A 64 5.39 -6.45 -2.14
N MET A 65 5.18 -7.27 -3.16
CA MET A 65 4.56 -6.82 -4.42
C MET A 65 3.15 -6.32 -4.18
N ASN A 66 2.35 -7.04 -3.40
CA ASN A 66 0.98 -6.65 -3.06
C ASN A 66 0.94 -5.40 -2.18
N ALA A 67 1.86 -5.23 -1.22
CA ALA A 67 1.99 -3.99 -0.46
C ALA A 67 2.29 -2.77 -1.36
N VAL A 68 3.20 -2.91 -2.34
CA VAL A 68 3.48 -1.84 -3.31
C VAL A 68 2.27 -1.55 -4.20
N ARG A 69 1.53 -2.57 -4.63
CA ARG A 69 0.28 -2.39 -5.40
C ARG A 69 -0.77 -1.65 -4.58
N ALA A 70 -0.92 -1.99 -3.30
CA ALA A 70 -1.81 -1.32 -2.36
C ALA A 70 -1.48 0.17 -2.24
N LYS A 71 -0.20 0.50 -1.98
CA LYS A 71 0.29 1.89 -1.93
C LYS A 71 -0.03 2.67 -3.22
N ASN A 72 0.24 2.08 -4.38
CA ASN A 72 0.03 2.74 -5.67
C ASN A 72 -1.46 3.03 -5.92
N ARG A 73 -2.34 2.07 -5.60
CA ARG A 73 -3.79 2.23 -5.75
C ARG A 73 -4.36 3.26 -4.78
N ALA A 74 -3.90 3.27 -3.53
CA ALA A 74 -4.29 4.30 -2.57
C ALA A 74 -3.81 5.70 -2.98
N THR A 75 -2.59 5.80 -3.53
CA THR A 75 -2.05 7.07 -4.06
C THR A 75 -2.85 7.56 -5.27
N LEU A 76 -3.29 6.65 -6.14
CA LEU A 76 -4.20 6.99 -7.24
C LEU A 76 -5.52 7.54 -6.69
N ALA A 77 -6.14 6.84 -5.74
CA ALA A 77 -7.39 7.27 -5.11
C ALA A 77 -7.26 8.67 -4.49
N LEU A 78 -6.18 8.92 -3.74
CA LEU A 78 -5.89 10.23 -3.15
C LEU A 78 -5.66 11.34 -4.19
N ARG A 79 -5.06 11.03 -5.34
CA ARG A 79 -4.86 12.03 -6.39
C ARG A 79 -6.17 12.38 -7.08
N SER A 80 -7.06 11.41 -7.25
CA SER A 80 -8.38 11.61 -7.83
C SER A 80 -9.27 12.54 -7.00
N THR A 81 -9.10 12.59 -5.67
CA THR A 81 -9.84 13.56 -4.84
C THR A 81 -9.32 14.97 -5.05
N ARG A 82 -7.99 15.16 -5.04
CA ARG A 82 -7.37 16.48 -5.27
C ARG A 82 -7.63 17.05 -6.66
N GLY A 83 -7.71 16.20 -7.68
CA GLY A 83 -8.07 16.62 -9.04
C GLY A 83 -9.56 16.82 -9.28
N ALA A 84 -10.43 16.39 -8.36
CA ALA A 84 -11.86 16.68 -8.38
C ALA A 84 -12.21 18.01 -7.70
N GLU A 85 -11.25 18.63 -7.01
CA GLU A 85 -11.38 19.95 -6.38
C GLU A 85 -10.95 21.12 -7.31
N GLU A 86 -10.55 20.84 -8.56
CA GLU A 86 -10.24 21.84 -9.61
C GLU A 86 -11.38 22.01 -10.62
#